data_AF-A0A7L5RPD5-F1
#
_entry.id   AF-A0A7L5RPD5-F1
#
_cell.length_a   1.000
_cell.length_b   1.000
_cell.length_c   1.000
_cell.angle_alpha   90.00
_cell.angle_beta   90.00
_cell.angle_gamma   90.00
#
_symmetry.space_group_name_H-M   'P 1'
#
loop_
_entity.id
_entity.type
_entity.pdbx_description
1 polymer ?
#
loop_
_entity_poly.entity_id
_entity_poly.type
_entity_poly.pdbx_seq_one_letter_code
_entity_poly.pdbx_strand_id
1 'polypeptide(L)' 'MAALYILIPVAVALVGLAIWIFFWAVDSGQYDDLEGPAHSVLFDDDLPPRPEQKAVSGDEPPAEPEEPPKRD' A
#
# COMPACT_ATOMS: atom_id res chain seq x y z
N MET A 1 -43.34 -2.42 32.66
CA MET A 1 -43.93 -1.64 31.55
C MET A 1 -43.16 -0.37 31.21
N ALA A 2 -42.68 0.43 32.17
CA ALA A 2 -41.94 1.67 31.89
C ALA A 2 -40.62 1.50 31.12
N ALA A 3 -39.86 0.43 31.38
CA ALA A 3 -38.55 0.22 30.77
C ALA A 3 -38.60 0.09 29.24
N LEU A 4 -39.69 -0.47 28.68
CA LEU A 4 -39.84 -0.64 27.23
C LEU A 4 -39.86 0.69 26.49
N TYR A 5 -40.41 1.76 27.10
CA TYR A 5 -40.44 3.09 26.50
C TYR A 5 -39.06 3.73 26.37
N ILE A 6 -38.08 3.31 27.16
CA ILE A 6 -36.69 3.77 27.06
C ILE A 6 -35.90 2.79 26.18
N LEU A 7 -36.12 1.49 26.34
CA LEU A 7 -35.32 0.46 25.68
C LEU A 7 -35.57 0.43 24.17
N ILE A 8 -36.80 0.62 23.71
CA ILE A 8 -37.14 0.65 22.28
C ILE A 8 -36.41 1.78 21.54
N PRO A 9 -36.51 3.07 21.95
CA PRO A 9 -35.81 4.13 21.23
C PRO A 9 -34.29 4.02 21.34
N VAL A 10 -33.74 3.54 22.47
CA VAL A 10 -32.30 3.28 22.60
C VAL A 10 -31.87 2.19 21.62
N ALA A 11 -32.61 1.09 21.51
CA ALA A 11 -32.30 0.02 20.55
C ALA A 11 -32.34 0.52 19.11
N VAL A 12 -33.36 1.32 18.74
CA VAL A 12 -33.46 1.93 17.40
C VAL A 12 -32.29 2.86 17.13
N ALA A 13 -31.89 3.68 18.10
CA ALA A 13 -30.74 4.57 17.97
C ALA A 13 -29.43 3.80 17.79
N LEU A 14 -29.22 2.71 18.54
CA LEU A 14 -28.03 1.87 18.41
C LEU A 14 -27.96 1.17 17.05
N VAL A 15 -29.08 0.63 16.57
CA VAL A 15 -29.16 0.03 15.23
C VAL A 15 -28.91 1.07 14.15
N GLY A 16 -29.51 2.26 14.26
CA GLY A 16 -29.28 3.36 13.33
C GLY A 16 -27.83 3.82 13.30
N LEU A 17 -27.19 3.93 14.47
CA LEU A 17 -25.77 4.27 14.60
C LEU A 17 -24.88 3.20 13.95
N ALA A 18 -25.16 1.92 14.19
CA ALA A 18 -24.40 0.82 13.61
C ALA A 18 -24.49 0.82 12.08
N ILE A 19 -25.69 1.02 11.54
CA ILE A 19 -25.91 1.13 10.08
C ILE A 19 -25.16 2.34 9.52
N TRP A 20 -25.22 3.50 10.18
CA TRP A 20 -24.52 4.70 9.74
C TRP A 20 -23.00 4.50 9.70
N ILE A 21 -22.41 3.92 10.76
CA ILE A 21 -20.98 3.59 10.81
C ILE A 21 -20.60 2.59 9.71
N PHE A 22 -21.43 1.57 9.48
CA PHE A 22 -21.20 0.57 8.43
C PHE A 22 -21.10 1.24 7.05
N PHE A 23 -22.06 2.11 6.69
CA PHE A 23 -22.03 2.79 5.41
C PHE A 23 -20.85 3.76 5.29
N TRP A 24 -20.49 4.48 6.36
CA TRP A 24 -19.32 5.34 6.38
C TRP A 24 -18.00 4.55 6.16
N ALA A 25 -17.88 3.37 6.77
CA ALA A 25 -16.71 2.51 6.61
C ALA A 25 -16.61 1.92 5.19
N VAL A 26 -17.74 1.56 4.58
CA VAL A 26 -17.79 1.08 3.18
C VAL A 26 -17.40 2.20 2.20
N ASP A 27 -17.88 3.42 2.41
CA ASP A 27 -17.57 4.58 1.57
C ASP A 27 -16.13 5.09 1.74
N SER A 28 -15.48 4.79 2.88
CA SER A 28 -14.09 5.20 3.18
C SER A 28 -13.02 4.53 2.29
N GLY A 29 -13.39 3.89 1.19
CA GLY A 29 -12.48 3.61 0.08
C GLY A 29 -11.32 2.66 0.39
N GLN A 30 -11.38 1.86 1.47
CA GLN A 30 -10.30 0.93 1.85
C GLN A 30 -10.06 -0.22 0.85
N TYR A 31 -10.73 -0.22 -0.31
CA TYR A 31 -10.51 -1.16 -1.39
C TYR A 31 -9.58 -0.63 -2.49
N ASP A 32 -9.25 0.67 -2.48
CA ASP A 32 -8.34 1.29 -3.46
C ASP A 32 -6.88 0.86 -3.26
N ASP A 33 -6.52 0.41 -2.05
CA ASP A 33 -5.17 -0.09 -1.71
C ASP A 33 -5.09 -1.64 -1.70
N LEU A 34 -6.12 -2.32 -2.22
CA LEU A 34 -6.06 -3.76 -2.54
C LEU A 34 -5.52 -4.03 -3.95
N GLU A 35 -5.18 -2.99 -4.71
CA GLU A 35 -4.12 -3.07 -5.72
C GLU A 35 -2.74 -3.19 -5.03
N GLY A 36 -2.64 -4.15 -4.11
CA GLY A 36 -1.36 -4.57 -3.57
C GLY A 36 -0.44 -5.01 -4.72
N PRO A 37 0.89 -5.06 -4.49
CA PRO A 37 1.93 -5.30 -5.49
C PRO A 37 1.88 -6.62 -6.30
N ALA A 38 0.74 -7.30 -6.39
CA ALA A 38 0.54 -8.55 -7.13
C ALA A 38 0.94 -8.46 -8.62
N HIS A 39 1.00 -7.25 -9.19
CA HIS A 39 1.48 -7.06 -10.56
C HIS A 39 3.01 -6.97 -10.69
N SER A 40 3.79 -6.82 -9.61
CA SER A 40 5.27 -6.90 -9.73
C SER A 40 5.75 -8.36 -9.73
N VAL A 41 5.09 -9.26 -9.00
CA VAL A 41 5.52 -10.67 -8.89
C VAL A 41 5.34 -11.46 -10.20
N LEU A 42 4.34 -11.14 -11.04
CA LEU A 42 4.08 -11.90 -12.27
C LEU A 42 4.92 -11.42 -13.48
N PHE A 43 5.62 -10.29 -13.37
CA PHE A 43 6.41 -9.72 -14.47
C PHE A 43 7.90 -9.51 -14.15
N ASP A 44 8.36 -9.89 -12.95
CA ASP A 44 9.79 -9.85 -12.58
C ASP A 44 10.61 -11.02 -13.16
N ASP A 45 9.95 -12.06 -13.71
CA ASP A 45 10.63 -13.24 -14.26
C ASP A 45 11.26 -13.00 -15.65
N ASP A 46 10.90 -11.91 -16.34
CA ASP A 46 11.40 -11.58 -17.68
C ASP A 46 12.51 -10.52 -17.69
N LEU A 47 12.93 -10.02 -16.53
CA LEU A 47 14.02 -9.04 -16.42
C LEU A 47 15.34 -9.75 -16.06
N PRO A 48 16.43 -9.54 -16.84
CA PRO A 48 17.74 -10.09 -16.50
C PRO A 48 18.16 -9.60 -15.11
N PRO A 49 18.86 -10.44 -14.32
CA PRO A 49 19.16 -10.15 -12.93
C PRO A 49 19.86 -8.80 -12.82
N ARG A 50 19.19 -7.82 -12.22
CA ARG A 50 19.81 -6.54 -11.90
C ARG A 50 20.81 -6.83 -10.77
N PRO A 51 22.11 -6.53 -10.95
CA PRO A 51 23.10 -6.81 -9.94
C PRO A 51 22.74 -6.00 -8.69
N GLU A 52 22.72 -6.75 -7.60
CA GLU A 52 22.62 -6.39 -6.19
C GLU A 52 22.55 -4.89 -5.86
N GLN A 53 21.61 -4.58 -4.98
CA GLN A 53 21.63 -3.41 -4.12
C GLN A 53 23.03 -3.23 -3.52
N LYS A 54 23.83 -2.34 -4.10
CA LYS A 54 25.03 -1.83 -3.46
C LYS A 54 24.60 -0.68 -2.56
N ALA A 55 24.60 -0.99 -1.27
CA ALA A 55 25.07 -0.15 -0.18
C ALA A 55 25.22 1.36 -0.47
N VAL A 56 24.61 2.14 0.42
CA VAL A 56 25.13 3.41 0.95
C VAL A 56 24.91 4.64 0.07
N SER A 57 23.94 5.44 0.56
CA SER A 57 23.96 6.90 0.67
C SER A 57 25.24 7.62 0.20
N GLY A 58 25.06 8.65 -0.61
CA GLY A 58 25.99 9.78 -0.70
C GLY A 58 26.61 9.96 -2.08
N ASP A 59 26.29 11.10 -2.68
CA ASP A 59 27.00 11.82 -3.74
C ASP A 59 28.41 11.34 -4.10
N GLU A 60 28.62 10.88 -5.34
CA GLU A 60 29.78 11.26 -6.16
C GLU A 60 29.54 10.87 -7.64
N PRO A 61 29.87 11.74 -8.63
CA PRO A 61 29.62 11.45 -10.05
C PRO A 61 30.68 10.52 -10.66
N PRO A 62 30.34 9.75 -11.71
CA PRO A 62 31.19 8.67 -12.21
C PRO A 62 32.37 9.22 -13.03
N ALA A 63 33.60 8.84 -12.65
CA ALA A 63 34.80 9.04 -13.44
C ALA A 63 34.82 8.07 -14.64
N GLU A 64 35.07 8.62 -15.82
CA GLU A 64 35.06 7.99 -17.14
C GLU A 64 36.14 6.89 -17.29
N PRO A 65 35.90 5.82 -18.07
CA PRO A 65 36.87 4.74 -18.23
C PRO A 65 37.99 5.11 -19.21
N GLU A 66 39.23 5.24 -18.73
CA GLU A 66 40.41 5.44 -19.60
C GLU A 66 40.74 4.16 -20.39
N GLU A 67 40.88 4.31 -21.71
CA GLU A 67 41.28 3.26 -22.68
C GLU A 67 42.69 2.68 -22.39
N PRO A 68 42.95 1.40 -22.72
CA PRO A 68 44.23 0.77 -22.45
C PRO A 68 45.31 1.21 -23.46
N PRO A 69 46.58 1.41 -23.02
CA PRO A 69 47.64 1.83 -23.92
C PRO A 69 48.07 0.68 -24.87
N LYS A 70 48.21 1.04 -26.15
CA LYS A 70 48.73 0.17 -27.23
C LYS A 70 50.15 -0.30 -26.94
N ARG A 71 50.37 -1.56 -27.34
CA ARG A 71 51.63 -2.31 -27.29
C ARG A 71 52.58 -1.84 -28.41
N ASP A 72 53.81 -1.52 -28.03
CA ASP A 72 54.99 -1.59 -28.90
C ASP A 72 55.93 -2.70 -28.37
#